data_AF-A0A9E3XIC7-F1
#
_entry.id   AF-A0A9E3XIC7-F1
#
_cell.length_a   1.000
_cell.length_b   1.000
_cell.length_c   1.000
_cell.angle_alpha   90.00
_cell.angle_beta   90.00
_cell.angle_gamma   90.00
#
_symmetry.space_group_name_H-M   'P 1'
#
loop_
_entity.id
_entity.type
_entity.pdbx_description
1 polymer ?
#
loop_
_entity_poly.entity_id
_entity_poly.type
_entity_poly.pdbx_seq_one_letter_code
_entity_poly.pdbx_strand_id
1 'polypeptide(L)'
;RTLCKAVYQSEKSGGHQSAMNLIRELSNEEILWLLRIFTAFFHLINKAEQLEITSINRRREAAGTVENPRSESIAEGISRMKTQGYSLEQVLETLAKMDVQPTLTAHPTEARRRAILFKQNDISRCMEQFQRPDLTERERETLIEEIYQLISLLLVTDEVRSERLTVTDEVAHGLYFCSTSIWETVPRIYRDIRQALQDYYGESPEDLPTVLR
;
A
#
# COMPACT_ATOMS: atom_id res chain seq x y z
N ARG A 1 -2.45 -20.66 -15.00
CA ARG A 1 -1.30 -19.74 -14.77
C ARG A 1 -0.09 -20.08 -15.65
N THR A 2 0.46 -21.30 -15.59
CA THR A 2 1.66 -21.69 -16.38
C THR A 2 1.46 -21.52 -17.89
N LEU A 3 0.30 -21.91 -18.41
CA LEU A 3 -0.05 -21.72 -19.82
C LEU A 3 -0.12 -20.22 -20.20
N CYS A 4 -0.84 -19.40 -19.43
CA CYS A 4 -0.93 -17.95 -19.68
C CYS A 4 0.44 -17.25 -19.55
N LYS A 5 1.28 -17.68 -18.60
CA LYS A 5 2.64 -17.14 -18.42
C LYS A 5 3.55 -17.53 -19.59
N ALA A 6 3.49 -18.78 -20.04
CA ALA A 6 4.24 -19.24 -21.20
C ALA A 6 3.83 -18.49 -22.47
N VAL A 7 2.54 -18.19 -22.64
CA VAL A 7 2.01 -17.38 -23.74
C VAL A 7 2.54 -15.95 -23.73
N TYR A 8 2.49 -15.28 -22.57
CA TYR A 8 3.00 -13.92 -22.41
C TYR A 8 4.50 -13.83 -22.67
N GLN A 9 5.26 -14.86 -22.30
CA GLN A 9 6.72 -14.90 -22.45
C GLN A 9 7.20 -15.36 -23.83
N SER A 10 6.36 -15.99 -24.66
CA SER A 10 6.83 -16.66 -25.88
C SER A 10 6.29 -16.12 -27.20
N GLU A 11 5.41 -15.10 -27.22
CA GLU A 11 4.74 -14.58 -28.44
C GLU A 11 4.13 -15.68 -29.35
N LYS A 12 4.04 -16.93 -28.89
CA LYS A 12 3.53 -18.05 -29.67
C LYS A 12 2.01 -18.09 -29.57
N SER A 13 1.37 -17.83 -30.71
CA SER A 13 -0.08 -17.80 -30.94
C SER A 13 -0.84 -19.06 -30.48
N GLY A 14 -0.19 -20.21 -30.30
CA GLY A 14 -0.83 -21.48 -29.92
C GLY A 14 -1.29 -21.60 -28.47
N GLY A 15 -0.61 -20.97 -27.50
CA GLY A 15 -0.93 -21.18 -26.09
C GLY A 15 -2.21 -20.46 -25.62
N HIS A 16 -2.61 -19.36 -26.30
CA HIS A 16 -3.91 -18.73 -26.08
C HIS A 16 -5.04 -19.71 -26.41
N GLN A 17 -4.91 -20.46 -27.51
CA GLN A 17 -5.91 -21.43 -27.94
C GLN A 17 -6.01 -22.61 -26.96
N SER A 18 -4.87 -23.12 -26.46
CA SER A 18 -4.87 -24.19 -25.45
C SER A 18 -5.51 -23.74 -24.14
N ALA A 19 -5.25 -22.51 -23.67
CA ALA A 19 -5.89 -21.96 -22.49
C ALA A 19 -7.40 -21.77 -22.70
N MET A 20 -7.81 -21.29 -23.88
CA MET A 20 -9.23 -21.11 -24.22
C MET A 20 -9.98 -22.44 -24.24
N ASN A 21 -9.39 -23.50 -24.80
CA ASN A 21 -10.00 -24.83 -24.81
C ASN A 21 -10.19 -25.38 -23.40
N LEU A 22 -9.17 -25.25 -22.53
CA LEU A 22 -9.27 -25.65 -21.13
C LEU A 22 -10.40 -24.90 -20.40
N ILE A 23 -10.52 -23.59 -20.62
CA ILE A 23 -11.58 -22.78 -19.99
C ILE A 23 -12.97 -23.19 -20.50
N ARG A 24 -13.10 -23.55 -21.78
CA ARG A 24 -14.37 -24.02 -22.37
C ARG A 24 -14.87 -25.34 -21.81
N GLU A 25 -13.97 -26.18 -21.29
CA GLU A 25 -14.29 -27.47 -20.71
C GLU A 25 -14.73 -27.38 -19.24
N LEU A 26 -14.52 -26.22 -18.59
CA LEU A 26 -14.90 -26.02 -17.19
C LEU A 26 -16.41 -25.78 -17.04
N SER A 27 -16.98 -26.36 -15.99
CA SER A 27 -18.32 -26.03 -15.52
C SER A 27 -18.38 -24.60 -14.96
N ASN A 28 -19.58 -24.04 -14.84
CA ASN A 28 -19.79 -22.72 -14.24
C ASN A 28 -19.26 -22.64 -12.79
N GLU A 29 -19.35 -23.72 -12.04
CA GLU A 29 -18.84 -23.79 -10.66
C GLU A 29 -17.31 -23.74 -10.63
N GLU A 30 -16.64 -24.50 -11.50
CA GLU A 30 -15.18 -24.46 -11.64
C GLU A 30 -14.69 -23.09 -12.12
N ILE A 31 -15.40 -22.45 -13.05
CA ILE A 31 -15.08 -21.10 -13.51
C ILE A 31 -15.19 -20.11 -12.34
N LEU A 32 -16.24 -20.20 -11.52
CA LEU A 32 -16.42 -19.32 -10.36
C LEU A 32 -15.28 -19.50 -9.34
N TRP A 33 -14.91 -20.74 -9.03
CA TRP A 33 -13.79 -21.04 -8.14
C TRP A 33 -12.46 -20.56 -8.72
N LEU A 34 -12.24 -20.74 -10.02
CA LEU A 34 -11.05 -20.27 -10.71
C LEU A 34 -10.93 -18.75 -10.60
N LEU A 35 -12.02 -18.01 -10.83
CA LEU A 35 -12.07 -16.56 -10.67
C LEU A 35 -11.73 -16.15 -9.23
N ARG A 36 -12.37 -16.76 -8.23
CA ARG A 36 -12.12 -16.48 -6.81
C ARG A 36 -10.66 -16.69 -6.43
N ILE A 37 -10.05 -17.81 -6.84
CA ILE A 37 -8.66 -18.14 -6.56
C ILE A 37 -7.73 -17.10 -7.21
N PHE A 38 -7.95 -16.73 -8.47
CA PHE A 38 -7.12 -15.74 -9.14
C PHE A 38 -7.27 -14.35 -8.52
N THR A 39 -8.48 -13.93 -8.17
CA THR A 39 -8.66 -12.61 -7.55
C THR A 39 -8.01 -12.55 -6.17
N ALA A 40 -8.20 -13.57 -5.33
CA ALA A 40 -7.48 -13.68 -4.05
C ALA A 40 -5.96 -13.69 -4.24
N PHE A 41 -5.46 -14.44 -5.23
CA PHE A 41 -4.04 -14.47 -5.56
C PHE A 41 -3.48 -13.09 -5.94
N PHE A 42 -4.19 -12.33 -6.78
CA PHE A 42 -3.76 -10.97 -7.16
C PHE A 42 -3.81 -10.02 -5.98
N HIS A 43 -4.81 -10.12 -5.11
CA HIS A 43 -4.84 -9.34 -3.87
C HIS A 43 -3.63 -9.62 -2.99
N LEU A 44 -3.29 -10.90 -2.79
CA LEU A 44 -2.16 -11.31 -1.97
C LEU A 44 -0.83 -10.88 -2.57
N ILE A 45 -0.65 -10.98 -3.90
CA ILE A 45 0.55 -10.47 -4.58
C ILE A 45 0.69 -8.97 -4.39
N ASN A 46 -0.37 -8.20 -4.64
CA ASN A 46 -0.34 -6.74 -4.50
C ASN A 46 0.02 -6.35 -3.05
N LYS A 47 -0.48 -7.09 -2.05
CA LYS A 47 -0.14 -6.85 -0.65
C LYS A 47 1.29 -7.27 -0.32
N ALA A 48 1.78 -8.38 -0.85
CA ALA A 48 3.17 -8.81 -0.66
C ALA A 48 4.16 -7.80 -1.25
N GLU A 49 3.88 -7.26 -2.43
CA GLU A 49 4.68 -6.20 -3.06
C GLU A 49 4.68 -4.93 -2.22
N GLN A 50 3.52 -4.48 -1.73
CA GLN A 50 3.41 -3.32 -0.85
C GLN A 50 4.22 -3.49 0.45
N LEU A 51 4.19 -4.69 1.05
CA LEU A 51 4.98 -5.02 2.24
C LEU A 51 6.49 -4.98 1.94
N GLU A 52 6.92 -5.52 0.80
CA GLU A 52 8.34 -5.49 0.42
C GLU A 52 8.82 -4.05 0.16
N ILE A 53 8.04 -3.23 -0.55
CA ILE A 53 8.34 -1.80 -0.75
C ILE A 53 8.49 -1.10 0.61
N THR A 54 7.57 -1.35 1.54
CA THR A 54 7.61 -0.76 2.89
C THR A 54 8.85 -1.22 3.66
N SER A 55 9.19 -2.51 3.56
CA SER A 55 10.39 -3.09 4.20
C SER A 55 11.68 -2.49 3.63
N ILE A 56 11.79 -2.37 2.30
CA ILE A 56 12.92 -1.72 1.63
C ILE A 56 13.05 -0.26 2.08
N ASN A 57 11.96 0.48 2.11
CA ASN A 57 11.97 1.88 2.55
C ASN A 57 12.42 2.01 4.01
N ARG A 58 11.95 1.13 4.91
CA ARG A 58 12.43 1.09 6.31
C ARG A 58 13.92 0.78 6.40
N ARG A 59 14.44 -0.19 5.64
CA ARG A 59 15.88 -0.51 5.62
C ARG A 59 16.70 0.69 5.12
N ARG A 60 16.24 1.37 4.08
CA ARG A 60 16.90 2.58 3.55
C ARG A 60 16.86 3.73 4.54
N GLU A 61 15.74 3.93 5.24
CA GLU A 61 15.62 4.93 6.31
C GLU A 61 16.59 4.63 7.46
N ALA A 62 16.64 3.38 7.93
CA ALA A 62 17.53 2.95 9.00
C ALA A 62 19.02 3.04 8.64
N ALA A 63 19.36 2.91 7.36
CA ALA A 63 20.72 3.11 6.85
C ALA A 63 21.03 4.57 6.52
N GLY A 64 20.02 5.44 6.50
CA GLY A 64 20.15 6.86 6.19
C GLY A 64 20.83 7.62 7.34
N THR A 65 21.55 8.67 6.99
CA THR A 65 22.16 9.60 7.95
C THR A 65 21.81 11.03 7.56
N VAL A 66 22.13 12.01 8.40
CA VAL A 66 21.98 13.44 8.05
C VAL A 66 22.81 13.77 6.80
N GLU A 67 23.99 13.19 6.63
CA GLU A 67 24.83 13.42 5.44
C GLU A 67 24.32 12.69 4.19
N ASN A 68 23.68 11.54 4.36
CA ASN A 68 23.14 10.73 3.28
C ASN A 68 21.71 10.26 3.62
N PRO A 69 20.71 11.17 3.55
CA PRO A 69 19.33 10.84 3.89
C PRO A 69 18.75 9.85 2.88
N ARG A 70 17.66 9.17 3.25
CA ARG A 70 16.96 8.27 2.33
C ARG A 70 16.55 9.03 1.07
N SER A 71 16.82 8.45 -0.10
CA SER A 71 16.37 9.03 -1.37
C SER A 71 14.85 9.14 -1.45
N GLU A 72 14.37 10.23 -2.04
CA GLU A 72 12.96 10.61 -2.15
C GLU A 72 12.30 10.80 -0.77
N SER A 73 13.07 11.30 0.20
CA SER A 73 12.56 11.70 1.51
C SER A 73 12.45 13.22 1.64
N ILE A 74 11.64 13.68 2.60
CA ILE A 74 11.56 15.09 2.99
C ILE A 74 12.94 15.59 3.46
N ALA A 75 13.68 14.75 4.20
CA ALA A 75 15.03 15.06 4.65
C ALA A 75 15.99 15.30 3.49
N GLU A 76 15.96 14.46 2.45
CA GLU A 76 16.77 14.67 1.23
C GLU A 76 16.40 15.98 0.53
N GLY A 77 15.10 16.30 0.43
CA GLY A 77 14.65 17.57 -0.15
C GLY A 77 15.24 18.79 0.58
N ILE A 78 15.14 18.81 1.91
CA ILE A 78 15.66 19.90 2.75
C ILE A 78 17.20 19.93 2.74
N SER A 79 17.86 18.78 2.78
CA SER A 79 19.32 18.64 2.66
C SER A 79 19.84 19.23 1.35
N ARG A 80 19.14 18.95 0.24
CA ARG A 80 19.48 19.50 -1.07
C ARG A 80 19.34 21.02 -1.12
N MET A 81 18.27 21.57 -0.53
CA MET A 81 18.12 23.03 -0.43
C MET A 81 19.27 23.65 0.39
N LYS A 82 19.65 23.03 1.51
CA LYS A 82 20.78 23.47 2.32
C LYS A 82 22.09 23.47 1.53
N THR A 83 22.35 22.37 0.81
CA THR A 83 23.55 22.21 -0.03
C THR A 83 23.60 23.23 -1.17
N GLN A 84 22.43 23.66 -1.67
CA GLN A 84 22.30 24.71 -2.68
C GLN A 84 22.42 26.14 -2.10
N GLY A 85 22.60 26.29 -0.78
CA GLY A 85 22.82 27.57 -0.12
C GLY A 85 21.55 28.32 0.27
N TYR A 86 20.38 27.66 0.30
CA TYR A 86 19.15 28.28 0.77
C TYR A 86 19.26 28.59 2.28
N SER A 87 18.78 29.76 2.69
CA SER A 87 18.62 30.08 4.11
C SER A 87 17.37 29.40 4.68
N LEU A 88 17.26 29.34 6.01
CA LEU A 88 16.08 28.79 6.67
C LEU A 88 14.80 29.52 6.25
N GLU A 89 14.86 30.85 6.18
CA GLU A 89 13.74 31.71 5.78
C GLU A 89 13.29 31.39 4.35
N GLN A 90 14.23 31.18 3.42
CA GLN A 90 13.90 30.81 2.03
C GLN A 90 13.25 29.43 1.94
N VAL A 91 13.69 28.47 2.76
CA VAL A 91 13.04 27.15 2.84
C VAL A 91 11.61 27.29 3.37
N LEU A 92 11.40 28.05 4.45
CA LEU A 92 10.08 28.27 5.03
C LEU A 92 9.15 29.00 4.06
N GLU A 93 9.64 30.00 3.32
CA GLU A 93 8.88 30.68 2.28
C GLU A 93 8.50 29.74 1.14
N THR A 94 9.39 28.81 0.78
CA THR A 94 9.10 27.78 -0.23
C THR A 94 8.01 26.83 0.26
N LEU A 95 8.12 26.33 1.49
CA LEU A 95 7.09 25.50 2.12
C LEU A 95 5.75 26.24 2.20
N ALA A 96 5.75 27.53 2.53
CA ALA A 96 4.53 28.35 2.58
C ALA A 96 3.82 28.52 1.23
N LYS A 97 4.53 28.31 0.11
CA LYS A 97 3.96 28.34 -1.25
C LYS A 97 3.49 26.97 -1.73
N MET A 98 3.81 25.89 -1.01
CA MET A 98 3.35 24.54 -1.36
C MET A 98 1.89 24.36 -0.93
N ASP A 99 1.05 23.89 -1.86
CA ASP A 99 -0.36 23.57 -1.61
C ASP A 99 -0.68 22.21 -2.24
N VAL A 100 -0.55 21.15 -1.44
CA VAL A 100 -0.85 19.77 -1.84
C VAL A 100 -2.27 19.43 -1.38
N GLN A 101 -3.15 19.10 -2.33
CA GLN A 101 -4.56 18.80 -2.06
C GLN A 101 -4.97 17.46 -2.70
N PRO A 102 -4.77 16.32 -2.02
CA PRO A 102 -5.19 15.03 -2.54
C PRO A 102 -6.71 14.98 -2.70
N THR A 103 -7.19 14.81 -3.93
CA THR A 103 -8.62 14.64 -4.18
C THR A 103 -9.02 13.19 -4.06
N LEU A 104 -9.87 12.86 -3.09
CA LEU A 104 -10.44 11.53 -2.96
C LEU A 104 -11.53 11.34 -4.02
N THR A 105 -11.30 10.39 -4.93
CA THR A 105 -12.29 10.00 -5.95
C THR A 105 -12.86 8.64 -5.61
N ALA A 106 -14.17 8.47 -5.77
CA ALA A 106 -14.76 7.14 -5.78
C ALA A 106 -14.20 6.36 -6.98
N HIS A 107 -13.66 5.16 -6.72
CA HIS A 107 -13.21 4.30 -7.80
C HIS A 107 -14.37 3.38 -8.23
N PRO A 108 -14.93 3.55 -9.45
CA PRO A 108 -16.20 2.93 -9.86
C PRO A 108 -16.16 1.39 -9.89
N THR A 109 -14.97 0.79 -9.98
CA THR A 109 -14.76 -0.66 -9.99
C THR A 109 -14.26 -1.23 -8.68
N GLU A 110 -13.88 -0.39 -7.70
CA GLU A 110 -13.44 -0.85 -6.38
C GLU A 110 -14.54 -0.72 -5.34
N ALA A 111 -15.74 -1.17 -5.69
CA ALA A 111 -16.78 -1.54 -4.74
C ALA A 111 -16.40 -2.79 -3.93
N ARG A 112 -15.12 -2.91 -3.52
CA ARG A 112 -14.65 -4.00 -2.66
C ARG A 112 -15.43 -3.88 -1.37
N ARG A 113 -16.11 -4.96 -0.96
CA ARG A 113 -16.72 -5.02 0.37
C ARG A 113 -15.65 -4.65 1.39
N ARG A 114 -15.98 -3.77 2.33
CA ARG A 114 -15.14 -3.40 3.49
C ARG A 114 -14.52 -4.62 4.17
N ALA A 115 -15.25 -5.74 4.18
CA ALA A 115 -14.80 -7.03 4.69
C ALA A 115 -13.53 -7.60 4.01
N ILE A 116 -13.31 -7.35 2.72
CA ILE A 116 -12.12 -7.77 1.97
C ILE A 116 -10.93 -6.90 2.37
N LEU A 117 -11.12 -5.58 2.43
CA LEU A 117 -10.07 -4.65 2.87
C LEU A 117 -9.60 -4.99 4.29
N PHE A 118 -10.53 -5.29 5.20
CA PHE A 118 -10.19 -5.75 6.55
C PHE A 118 -9.39 -7.05 6.54
N LYS A 119 -9.84 -8.07 5.81
CA LYS A 119 -9.11 -9.35 5.68
C LYS A 119 -7.71 -9.15 5.11
N GLN A 120 -7.57 -8.29 4.09
CA GLN A 120 -6.27 -7.97 3.52
C GLN A 120 -5.36 -7.29 4.54
N ASN A 121 -5.88 -6.34 5.32
CA ASN A 121 -5.12 -5.67 6.38
C ASN A 121 -4.73 -6.63 7.51
N ASP A 122 -5.63 -7.54 7.91
CA ASP A 122 -5.34 -8.57 8.91
C ASP A 122 -4.26 -9.53 8.41
N ILE A 123 -4.33 -9.99 7.15
CA ILE A 123 -3.29 -10.80 6.52
C ILE A 123 -1.95 -10.05 6.52
N SER A 124 -1.94 -8.78 6.11
CA SER A 124 -0.73 -7.96 6.12
C SER A 124 -0.13 -7.85 7.53
N ARG A 125 -0.96 -7.65 8.57
CA ARG A 125 -0.51 -7.62 9.96
C ARG A 125 0.12 -8.95 10.38
N CYS A 126 -0.51 -10.09 10.09
CA CYS A 126 0.05 -11.40 10.40
C CYS A 126 1.38 -11.62 9.65
N MET A 127 1.49 -11.20 8.38
CA MET A 127 2.72 -11.28 7.60
C MET A 127 3.84 -10.40 8.18
N GLU A 128 3.55 -9.18 8.62
CA GLU A 128 4.53 -8.32 9.29
C GLU A 128 5.01 -8.93 10.60
N GLN A 129 4.10 -9.50 11.40
CA GLN A 129 4.46 -10.21 12.63
C GLN A 129 5.33 -11.42 12.33
N PHE A 130 5.01 -12.18 11.28
CA PHE A 130 5.76 -13.36 10.86
C PHE A 130 7.20 -13.07 10.44
N GLN A 131 7.51 -11.83 10.03
CA GLN A 131 8.88 -11.41 9.70
C GLN A 131 9.73 -11.06 10.93
N ARG A 132 9.15 -11.08 12.14
CA ARG A 132 9.89 -10.78 13.36
C ARG A 132 10.92 -11.87 13.67
N PRO A 133 12.17 -11.50 13.97
CA PRO A 133 13.24 -12.46 14.22
C PRO A 133 13.12 -13.15 15.59
N ASP A 134 12.28 -12.64 16.49
CA ASP A 134 12.18 -13.06 17.90
C ASP A 134 11.01 -14.01 18.19
N LEU A 135 10.38 -14.59 17.15
CA LEU A 135 9.28 -15.54 17.31
C LEU A 135 9.76 -16.93 17.73
N THR A 136 9.04 -17.54 18.67
CA THR A 136 9.15 -18.98 18.96
C THR A 136 8.51 -19.81 17.85
N GLU A 137 8.89 -21.09 17.73
CA GLU A 137 8.30 -21.98 16.72
C GLU A 137 6.77 -22.10 16.86
N ARG A 138 6.28 -22.18 18.11
CA ARG A 138 4.84 -22.26 18.39
C ARG A 138 4.08 -21.00 17.96
N GLU A 139 4.65 -19.81 18.18
CA GLU A 139 4.06 -18.56 17.71
C GLU A 139 4.05 -18.49 16.18
N ARG A 140 5.12 -18.99 15.55
CA ARG A 140 5.23 -19.07 14.09
C ARG A 140 4.18 -19.99 13.48
N GLU A 141 3.97 -21.17 14.06
CA GLU A 141 2.90 -22.10 13.66
C GLU A 141 1.51 -21.46 13.81
N THR A 142 1.26 -20.80 14.95
CA THR A 142 -0.02 -20.10 15.21
C THR A 142 -0.29 -19.01 14.16
N LEU A 143 0.71 -18.21 13.81
CA LEU A 143 0.60 -17.18 12.77
C LEU A 143 0.31 -17.78 11.39
N ILE A 144 0.94 -18.91 11.05
CA ILE A 144 0.68 -19.61 9.78
C ILE A 144 -0.77 -20.08 9.73
N GLU A 145 -1.26 -20.70 10.80
CA GLU A 145 -2.66 -21.13 10.89
C GLU A 145 -3.63 -19.97 10.73
N GLU A 146 -3.37 -18.83 11.37
CA GLU A 146 -4.19 -17.62 11.25
C GLU A 146 -4.19 -17.09 9.81
N ILE A 147 -3.04 -17.05 9.15
CA ILE A 147 -2.93 -16.65 7.74
C ILE A 147 -3.76 -17.59 6.84
N TYR A 148 -3.69 -18.91 7.06
CA TYR A 148 -4.50 -19.88 6.30
C TYR A 148 -6.00 -19.68 6.51
N GLN A 149 -6.43 -19.40 7.75
CA GLN A 149 -7.83 -19.11 8.06
C GLN A 149 -8.29 -17.83 7.36
N LEU A 150 -7.49 -16.76 7.40
CA LEU A 150 -7.81 -15.50 6.75
C LEU A 150 -7.87 -15.62 5.22
N ILE A 151 -6.97 -16.39 4.60
CA ILE A 151 -7.01 -16.68 3.16
C ILE A 151 -8.25 -17.52 2.81
N SER A 152 -8.59 -18.50 3.63
CA SER A 152 -9.80 -19.31 3.43
C SER A 152 -11.06 -18.45 3.49
N LEU A 153 -11.12 -17.53 4.47
CA LEU A 153 -12.20 -16.55 4.57
C LEU A 153 -12.24 -15.61 3.36
N LEU A 154 -11.09 -15.18 2.85
CA LEU A 154 -11.01 -14.35 1.64
C LEU A 154 -11.58 -15.09 0.42
N LEU A 155 -11.27 -16.38 0.25
CA LEU A 155 -11.74 -17.19 -0.88
C LEU A 155 -13.26 -17.44 -0.86
N VAL A 156 -13.86 -17.61 0.32
CA VAL A 156 -15.30 -17.87 0.48
C VAL A 156 -16.12 -16.57 0.54
N THR A 157 -15.48 -15.43 0.81
CA THR A 157 -16.15 -14.12 0.81
C THR A 157 -16.45 -13.70 -0.63
N ASP A 158 -17.73 -13.65 -0.99
CA ASP A 158 -18.12 -13.13 -2.29
C ASP A 158 -17.67 -11.68 -2.48
N GLU A 159 -16.88 -11.47 -3.53
CA GLU A 159 -16.23 -10.21 -3.83
C GLU A 159 -17.12 -9.26 -4.62
N VAL A 160 -17.98 -9.84 -5.46
CA VAL A 160 -18.86 -9.10 -6.36
C VAL A 160 -20.16 -8.80 -5.63
N ARG A 161 -20.42 -7.51 -5.38
CA ARG A 161 -21.76 -7.05 -5.04
C ARG A 161 -22.61 -7.10 -6.32
N SER A 162 -23.79 -7.71 -6.23
CA SER A 162 -24.80 -7.70 -7.31
C SER A 162 -25.48 -6.33 -7.47
N GLU A 163 -25.34 -5.43 -6.48
CA GLU A 163 -26.00 -4.12 -6.44
C GLU A 163 -24.98 -2.96 -6.51
N ARG A 164 -25.34 -1.90 -7.23
CA ARG A 164 -24.56 -0.66 -7.32
C ARG A 164 -24.44 -0.01 -5.94
N LEU A 165 -23.26 0.54 -5.64
CA LEU A 165 -23.05 1.35 -4.44
C LEU A 165 -24.00 2.54 -4.41
N THR A 166 -24.50 2.86 -3.23
CA THR A 166 -25.19 4.13 -3.01
C THR A 166 -24.17 5.26 -2.86
N VAL A 167 -24.54 6.50 -3.19
CA VAL A 167 -23.69 7.68 -2.93
C VAL A 167 -23.27 7.77 -1.46
N THR A 168 -24.15 7.37 -0.54
CA THR A 168 -23.86 7.29 0.90
C THR A 168 -22.76 6.29 1.23
N ASP A 169 -22.70 5.13 0.55
CA ASP A 169 -21.62 4.17 0.75
C ASP A 169 -20.27 4.72 0.24
N GLU A 170 -20.27 5.46 -0.87
CA GLU A 170 -19.07 6.08 -1.42
C GLU A 170 -18.50 7.16 -0.48
N VAL A 171 -19.36 8.02 0.08
CA VAL A 171 -18.95 9.02 1.08
C VAL A 171 -18.42 8.34 2.34
N ALA A 172 -19.09 7.30 2.84
CA ALA A 172 -18.62 6.55 3.99
C ALA A 172 -17.25 5.88 3.74
N HIS A 173 -17.00 5.43 2.51
CA HIS A 173 -15.72 4.86 2.12
C HIS A 173 -14.61 5.92 2.08
N GLY A 174 -14.88 7.10 1.53
CA GLY A 174 -13.94 8.23 1.57
C GLY A 174 -13.59 8.63 3.01
N LEU A 175 -14.60 8.77 3.87
CA LEU A 175 -14.42 9.10 5.28
C LEU A 175 -13.62 8.04 6.05
N TYR A 176 -13.74 6.77 5.69
CA TYR A 176 -12.95 5.71 6.30
C TYR A 176 -11.44 5.95 6.12
N PHE A 177 -10.97 6.28 4.90
CA PHE A 177 -9.56 6.59 4.67
C PHE A 177 -9.11 7.87 5.37
N CYS A 178 -9.98 8.90 5.41
CA CYS A 178 -9.72 10.11 6.17
C CYS A 178 -9.46 9.79 7.65
N SER A 179 -10.29 8.95 8.27
CA SER A 179 -10.21 8.59 9.70
C SER A 179 -9.16 7.54 10.05
N THR A 180 -8.50 6.95 9.06
CA THR A 180 -7.50 5.89 9.27
C THR A 180 -6.15 6.36 8.76
N SER A 181 -5.75 5.94 7.55
CA SER A 181 -4.40 6.15 7.02
C SER A 181 -4.04 7.63 6.87
N ILE A 182 -4.97 8.47 6.42
CA ILE A 182 -4.68 9.90 6.19
C ILE A 182 -4.46 10.60 7.53
N TRP A 183 -5.36 10.37 8.51
CA TRP A 183 -5.25 10.95 9.85
C TRP A 183 -3.90 10.65 10.53
N GLU A 184 -3.38 9.43 10.35
CA GLU A 184 -2.07 9.05 10.90
C GLU A 184 -0.88 9.58 10.09
N THR A 185 -1.06 9.80 8.79
CA THR A 185 0.03 10.20 7.87
C THR A 185 0.31 11.69 7.93
N VAL A 186 -0.73 12.54 8.05
CA VAL A 186 -0.56 14.01 8.08
C VAL A 186 0.41 14.43 9.19
N PRO A 187 0.25 14.02 10.47
CA PRO A 187 1.18 14.41 11.53
C PRO A 187 2.60 13.86 11.34
N ARG A 188 2.76 12.72 10.64
CA ARG A 188 4.09 12.15 10.33
C ARG A 188 4.82 13.04 9.33
N ILE A 189 4.16 13.49 8.27
CA ILE A 189 4.75 14.41 7.27
C ILE A 189 5.28 15.67 7.96
N TYR A 190 4.48 16.31 8.82
CA TYR A 190 4.91 17.50 9.55
C TYR A 190 6.06 17.24 10.52
N ARG A 191 6.09 16.06 11.14
CA ARG A 191 7.20 15.65 12.00
C ARG A 191 8.50 15.46 11.20
N ASP A 192 8.41 14.86 10.02
CA ASP A 192 9.56 14.64 9.13
C ASP A 192 10.13 15.98 8.63
N ILE A 193 9.26 16.94 8.27
CA ILE A 193 9.67 18.32 7.96
C ILE A 193 10.40 18.94 9.15
N ARG A 194 9.79 18.85 10.34
CA ARG A 194 10.32 19.44 11.57
C ARG A 194 11.70 18.86 11.92
N GLN A 195 11.85 17.54 11.83
CA GLN A 195 13.10 16.85 12.11
C GLN A 195 14.18 17.26 11.11
N ALA A 196 13.85 17.28 9.82
CA ALA A 196 14.80 17.70 8.79
C ALA A 196 15.26 19.15 8.95
N LEU A 197 14.37 20.08 9.29
CA LEU A 197 14.77 21.48 9.59
C LEU A 197 15.73 21.54 10.78
N GLN A 198 15.44 20.79 11.84
CA GLN A 198 16.32 20.70 13.01
C GLN A 198 17.70 20.15 12.66
N ASP A 199 17.76 19.10 11.83
CA ASP A 199 19.01 18.42 11.48
C ASP A 199 19.91 19.28 10.56
N TYR A 200 19.34 20.02 9.60
CA TYR A 200 20.10 20.76 8.59
C TYR A 200 20.29 22.25 8.88
N TYR A 201 19.41 22.85 9.69
CA TYR A 201 19.43 24.27 10.03
C TYR A 201 19.61 24.53 11.53
N GLY A 202 19.54 23.50 12.38
CA GLY A 202 19.67 23.65 13.83
C GLY A 202 18.44 24.26 14.51
N GLU A 203 17.39 24.58 13.75
CA GLU A 203 16.19 25.26 14.21
C GLU A 203 14.92 24.61 13.65
N SER A 204 13.85 24.72 14.42
CA SER A 204 12.59 24.03 14.20
C SER A 204 11.42 24.92 14.63
N PRO A 205 10.90 25.78 13.74
CA PRO A 205 9.86 26.75 14.08
C PRO A 205 8.61 26.08 14.66
N GLU A 206 7.98 26.66 15.68
CA GLU A 206 6.72 26.13 16.22
C GLU A 206 5.61 26.13 15.18
N ASP A 207 5.48 27.24 14.44
CA ASP A 207 4.52 27.37 13.35
C ASP A 207 5.14 26.97 12.00
N LEU A 208 4.80 25.77 11.54
CA LEU A 208 5.09 25.34 10.17
C LEU A 208 3.95 25.77 9.22
N PRO A 209 4.26 26.19 7.99
CA PRO A 209 3.24 26.52 7.01
C PRO A 209 2.37 25.30 6.65
N THR A 210 1.12 25.57 6.28
CA THR A 210 0.21 24.53 5.80
C THR A 210 0.59 24.10 4.38
N VAL A 211 1.19 22.91 4.24
CA VAL A 211 1.60 22.35 2.94
C VAL A 211 0.59 21.35 2.36
N LEU A 212 -0.28 20.79 3.21
CA LEU A 212 -1.21 19.72 2.87
C LEU A 212 -2.61 20.10 3.36
N ARG A 213 -3.63 19.99 2.50
CA ARG A 213 -5.04 20.23 2.82
C ARG A 213 -5.92 19.06 2.37
#